data_AF-A0A4Y8KIK4-F1
#
_entry.id   AF-A0A4Y8KIK4-F1
#
_cell.length_a   1.000
_cell.length_b   1.000
_cell.length_c   1.000
_cell.angle_alpha   90.00
_cell.angle_beta   90.00
_cell.angle_gamma   90.00
#
_symmetry.space_group_name_H-M   'P 1'
#
loop_
_entity.id
_entity.type
_entity.pdbx_description
1 polymer ?
#
loop_
_entity_poly.entity_id
_entity_poly.type
_entity_poly.pdbx_seq_one_letter_code
_entity_poly.pdbx_strand_id
1 'polypeptide(L)'
;MTFIEMTAAAGESGTWAGVAVAFIVGVGGLIVGIVGLVKAHQAKQEAMEANRIATAANAISVAANSLSEEANQISRQSAMRSTEEHDVDWDCNWLEPGTYVVSNSGRDTATQVRVLVTVDDETVTAEAAEVGHLGEIVLMFPRALTAWREEEAERLASAQRGRSGPRMTAPLMNLSPLFGNDHQIRDRILWTTELGTPRLHDEHANLQSLEP
;
A
#
# COMPACT_ATOMS: atom_id res chain seq x y z
N MET A 1 -57.46 7.17 110.07
CA MET A 1 -56.73 5.91 109.87
C MET A 1 -57.64 5.00 109.07
N THR A 2 -57.32 4.42 107.93
CA THR A 2 -56.20 4.52 107.00
C THR A 2 -56.59 3.56 105.86
N PHE A 3 -56.29 3.97 104.63
CA PHE A 3 -56.20 3.15 103.41
C PHE A 3 -57.46 2.44 102.86
N ILE A 4 -57.99 3.11 101.83
CA ILE A 4 -58.62 2.57 100.63
C ILE A 4 -57.64 1.59 99.96
N GLU A 5 -57.98 0.31 99.88
CA GLU A 5 -57.46 -0.60 98.85
C GLU A 5 -58.57 -0.83 97.83
N MET A 6 -58.44 -0.13 96.70
CA MET A 6 -59.26 -0.28 95.51
C MET A 6 -58.30 -0.68 94.38
N THR A 7 -57.89 -1.94 94.37
CA THR A 7 -57.09 -2.58 93.31
C THR A 7 -57.98 -3.60 92.59
N ALA A 8 -58.96 -3.09 91.87
CA ALA A 8 -59.77 -3.89 90.95
C ALA A 8 -59.47 -3.50 89.50
N ALA A 9 -59.10 -4.50 88.71
CA ALA A 9 -59.25 -4.58 87.26
C ALA A 9 -58.49 -3.55 86.39
N ALA A 10 -57.16 -3.69 86.32
CA ALA A 10 -56.35 -3.07 85.26
C ALA A 10 -55.51 -4.12 84.49
N GLY A 11 -56.06 -5.33 84.29
CA GLY A 11 -55.28 -6.50 83.86
C GLY A 11 -55.45 -7.00 82.42
N GLU A 12 -56.50 -6.60 81.67
CA GLU A 12 -56.80 -7.26 80.37
C GLU A 12 -56.87 -6.34 79.16
N SER A 13 -56.98 -5.02 79.34
CA SER A 13 -57.02 -4.06 78.21
C SER A 13 -55.65 -3.66 77.66
N GLY A 14 -54.54 -3.99 78.34
CA GLY A 14 -53.18 -3.70 77.87
C GLY A 14 -52.61 -4.73 76.89
N THR A 15 -53.09 -5.97 76.94
CA THR A 15 -52.50 -7.11 76.22
C THR A 15 -52.87 -7.11 74.72
N TRP A 16 -54.10 -6.72 74.37
CA TRP A 16 -54.55 -6.68 72.98
C TRP A 16 -53.94 -5.49 72.20
N ALA A 17 -53.70 -4.35 72.86
CA ALA A 17 -53.07 -3.18 72.25
C ALA A 17 -51.61 -3.46 71.85
N GLY A 18 -50.86 -4.19 72.68
CA GLY A 18 -49.49 -4.63 72.36
C GLY A 18 -49.42 -5.55 71.14
N VAL A 19 -50.37 -6.49 71.01
CA VAL A 19 -50.44 -7.42 69.86
C VAL A 19 -50.77 -6.67 68.57
N ALA A 20 -51.69 -5.70 68.61
CA ALA A 20 -52.06 -4.90 67.43
C ALA A 20 -50.88 -4.05 66.91
N VAL A 21 -50.13 -3.41 67.81
CA VAL A 21 -48.94 -2.62 67.44
C VAL A 21 -47.85 -3.51 66.86
N ALA A 22 -47.57 -4.66 67.49
CA ALA A 22 -46.58 -5.62 66.98
C ALA A 22 -46.94 -6.15 65.58
N PHE A 23 -48.23 -6.40 65.32
CA PHE A 23 -48.70 -6.84 64.01
C PHE A 23 -48.50 -5.76 62.92
N ILE A 24 -48.87 -4.51 63.20
CA ILE A 24 -48.69 -3.40 62.24
C ILE A 24 -47.19 -3.18 61.94
N VAL A 25 -46.34 -3.19 62.97
CA VAL A 25 -44.88 -3.07 62.79
C VAL A 25 -44.32 -4.25 62.01
N GLY A 26 -44.79 -5.48 62.27
CA GLY A 26 -44.39 -6.67 61.54
C GLY A 26 -44.77 -6.62 60.05
N VAL A 27 -46.00 -6.21 59.72
CA VAL A 27 -46.45 -6.04 58.33
C VAL A 27 -45.71 -4.91 57.63
N GLY A 28 -45.50 -3.78 58.31
CA GLY A 28 -44.71 -2.67 57.78
C GLY A 28 -43.26 -3.07 57.47
N GLY A 29 -42.62 -3.83 58.36
CA GLY A 29 -41.29 -4.39 58.15
C GLY A 29 -41.21 -5.34 56.95
N LEU A 30 -42.24 -6.18 56.75
CA LEU A 30 -42.30 -7.08 55.60
C LEU A 30 -42.38 -6.32 54.27
N ILE A 31 -43.21 -5.28 54.18
CA ILE A 31 -43.35 -4.46 52.96
C ILE A 31 -42.02 -3.78 52.61
N VAL A 32 -41.36 -3.18 53.61
CA VAL A 32 -40.03 -2.55 53.42
C VAL A 32 -39.00 -3.60 53.00
N GLY A 33 -39.04 -4.80 53.58
CA GLY A 33 -38.18 -5.92 53.19
C GLY A 33 -38.35 -6.34 51.73
N ILE A 34 -39.60 -6.46 51.24
CA ILE A 34 -39.89 -6.83 49.85
C ILE A 34 -39.43 -5.72 48.89
N VAL A 35 -39.73 -4.45 49.18
CA VAL A 35 -39.28 -3.32 48.35
C VAL A 35 -37.76 -3.25 48.31
N GLY A 36 -37.10 -3.46 49.47
CA GLY A 36 -35.64 -3.55 49.57
C GLY A 36 -35.06 -4.67 48.72
N LEU A 37 -35.66 -5.86 48.74
CA LEU A 37 -35.23 -7.00 47.93
C LEU A 37 -35.39 -6.75 46.42
N VAL A 38 -36.52 -6.17 46.00
CA VAL A 38 -36.77 -5.83 44.59
C VAL A 38 -35.75 -4.78 44.12
N LYS A 39 -35.51 -3.73 44.92
CA LYS A 39 -34.52 -2.71 44.61
C LYS A 39 -33.09 -3.26 44.58
N ALA A 40 -32.74 -4.16 45.50
CA ALA A 40 -31.45 -4.84 45.48
C ALA A 40 -31.29 -5.73 44.24
N HIS A 41 -32.36 -6.38 43.78
CA HIS A 41 -32.31 -7.19 42.55
C HIS A 41 -32.15 -6.33 41.30
N GLN A 42 -32.89 -5.22 41.19
CA GLN A 42 -32.74 -4.24 40.10
C GLN A 42 -31.32 -3.67 40.07
N ALA A 43 -30.81 -3.19 41.22
CA ALA A 43 -29.46 -2.66 41.33
C ALA A 43 -28.39 -3.70 40.95
N LYS A 44 -28.59 -4.97 41.30
CA LYS A 44 -27.68 -6.06 40.89
C LYS A 44 -27.70 -6.28 39.38
N GLN A 45 -28.88 -6.26 38.75
CA GLN A 45 -29.00 -6.41 37.30
C GLN A 45 -28.34 -5.23 36.56
N GLU A 46 -28.60 -4.00 36.99
CA GLU A 46 -27.98 -2.80 36.44
C GLU A 46 -26.46 -2.82 36.61
N ALA A 47 -25.95 -3.26 37.77
CA ALA A 47 -24.51 -3.40 37.99
C ALA A 47 -23.87 -4.49 37.09
N MET A 48 -24.58 -5.60 36.84
CA MET A 48 -24.11 -6.63 35.91
C MET A 48 -24.08 -6.14 34.47
N GLU A 49 -25.10 -5.41 34.04
CA GLU A 49 -25.15 -4.81 32.70
C GLU A 49 -24.06 -3.75 32.53
N ALA A 50 -23.90 -2.86 33.51
CA ALA A 50 -22.83 -1.86 33.52
C ALA A 50 -21.44 -2.51 33.44
N ASN A 51 -21.21 -3.60 34.19
CA ASN A 51 -19.94 -4.33 34.13
C ASN A 51 -19.73 -4.99 32.75
N ARG A 52 -20.78 -5.56 32.16
CA ARG A 52 -20.72 -6.11 30.80
C ARG A 52 -20.37 -5.04 29.77
N ILE A 53 -21.00 -3.87 29.86
CA ILE A 53 -20.73 -2.73 28.97
C ILE A 53 -19.30 -2.23 29.17
N ALA A 54 -18.84 -2.08 30.42
CA ALA A 54 -17.47 -1.66 30.72
C ALA A 54 -16.43 -2.64 30.17
N THR A 55 -16.69 -3.95 30.30
CA THR A 55 -15.81 -4.99 29.75
C THR A 55 -15.75 -4.93 28.23
N ALA A 56 -16.90 -4.77 27.57
CA ALA A 56 -16.96 -4.62 26.11
C ALA A 56 -16.25 -3.34 25.63
N ALA A 57 -16.45 -2.22 26.33
CA ALA A 57 -15.79 -0.95 26.01
C ALA A 57 -14.26 -1.07 26.17
N ASN A 58 -13.77 -1.72 27.22
CA ASN A 58 -12.34 -1.97 27.40
C ASN A 58 -11.76 -2.83 26.26
N ALA A 59 -12.47 -3.87 25.83
CA ALA A 59 -12.04 -4.70 24.72
C ALA A 59 -11.93 -3.90 23.40
N ILE A 60 -12.91 -3.03 23.12
CA ILE A 60 -12.88 -2.14 21.95
C ILE A 60 -11.70 -1.16 22.03
N SER A 61 -11.45 -0.56 23.19
CA SER A 61 -10.32 0.35 23.39
C SER A 61 -8.97 -0.33 23.16
N VAL A 62 -8.81 -1.58 23.63
CA VAL A 62 -7.59 -2.37 23.38
C VAL A 62 -7.42 -2.65 21.88
N ALA A 63 -8.47 -3.08 21.20
CA ALA A 63 -8.43 -3.32 19.75
C ALA A 63 -8.11 -2.02 18.96
N ALA A 64 -8.71 -0.89 19.35
CA ALA A 64 -8.46 0.40 18.73
C ALA A 64 -7.01 0.87 18.95
N ASN A 65 -6.43 0.64 20.13
CA ASN A 65 -5.03 0.93 20.40
C ASN A 65 -4.11 0.06 19.53
N SER A 66 -4.36 -1.25 19.44
CA SER A 66 -3.59 -2.16 18.58
C SER A 66 -3.63 -1.70 17.11
N LEU A 67 -4.82 -1.38 16.59
CA LEU A 67 -4.97 -0.89 15.22
C LEU A 67 -4.24 0.45 14.99
N SER A 68 -4.25 1.33 15.99
CA SER A 68 -3.54 2.60 15.93
C SER A 68 -2.02 2.41 15.92
N GLU A 69 -1.51 1.44 16.67
CA GLU A 69 -0.08 1.07 16.66
C GLU A 69 0.35 0.52 15.31
N GLU A 70 -0.44 -0.39 14.72
CA GLU A 70 -0.21 -0.92 13.37
C GLU A 70 -0.24 0.19 12.30
N ALA A 71 -1.26 1.06 12.35
CA ALA A 71 -1.37 2.20 11.44
C ALA A 71 -0.17 3.15 11.56
N ASN A 72 0.29 3.42 12.79
CA ASN A 72 1.48 4.23 13.03
C ASN A 72 2.76 3.55 12.51
N GLN A 73 2.87 2.24 12.64
CA GLN A 73 4.01 1.49 12.10
C GLN A 73 4.04 1.55 10.57
N ILE A 74 2.90 1.33 9.90
CA ILE A 74 2.78 1.44 8.45
C ILE A 74 3.09 2.87 8.00
N SER A 75 2.56 3.88 8.70
CA SER A 75 2.82 5.29 8.40
C SER A 75 4.30 5.64 8.53
N ARG A 76 4.99 5.15 9.57
CA ARG A 76 6.44 5.33 9.71
C ARG A 76 7.23 4.65 8.58
N GLN A 77 6.87 3.43 8.21
CA GLN A 77 7.51 2.74 7.08
C GLN A 77 7.31 3.48 5.75
N SER A 78 6.08 3.97 5.51
CA SER A 78 5.78 4.77 4.33
C SER A 78 6.54 6.10 4.32
N ALA A 79 6.66 6.77 5.47
CA ALA A 79 7.42 8.00 5.60
C ALA A 79 8.91 7.76 5.31
N MET A 80 9.51 6.72 5.88
CA MET A 80 10.90 6.35 5.63
C MET A 80 11.17 6.09 4.14
N ARG A 81 10.27 5.36 3.45
CA ARG A 81 10.35 5.14 2.00
C ARG A 81 10.19 6.41 1.17
N SER A 82 9.36 7.36 1.63
CA SER A 82 9.15 8.62 0.93
C SER A 82 10.32 9.60 1.06
N THR A 83 11.14 9.46 2.10
CA THR A 83 12.30 10.32 2.36
C THR A 83 13.61 9.73 1.86
N GLU A 84 13.59 8.50 1.33
CA GLU A 84 14.77 7.89 0.72
C GLU A 84 15.15 8.70 -0.53
N GLU A 85 16.35 9.28 -0.50
CA GLU A 85 16.98 9.81 -1.70
C GLU A 85 17.34 8.59 -2.55
N HIS A 86 16.81 8.53 -3.76
CA HIS A 86 17.18 7.49 -4.71
C HIS A 86 17.82 8.15 -5.91
N ASP A 87 19.04 7.77 -6.18
CA ASP A 87 19.84 8.21 -7.29
C ASP A 87 20.11 6.99 -8.19
N VAL A 88 19.05 6.53 -8.85
CA VAL A 88 19.11 5.53 -9.92
C VAL A 88 18.64 6.20 -11.18
N ASP A 89 19.55 6.33 -12.13
CA ASP A 89 19.29 6.86 -13.46
C ASP A 89 19.72 5.82 -14.48
N TRP A 90 18.94 5.69 -15.55
CA TRP A 90 19.14 4.65 -16.55
C TRP A 90 19.60 5.30 -17.84
N ASP A 91 20.78 4.91 -18.29
CA ASP A 91 21.32 5.32 -19.57
C ASP A 91 21.26 4.14 -20.54
N CYS A 92 20.58 4.34 -21.66
CA CYS A 92 20.25 3.31 -22.63
C CYS A 92 20.88 3.67 -23.98
N ASN A 93 21.83 2.85 -24.44
CA ASN A 93 22.62 3.13 -25.63
C ASN A 93 22.84 1.90 -26.51
N TRP A 94 22.95 2.12 -27.81
CA TRP A 94 23.42 1.11 -28.75
C TRP A 94 24.94 1.02 -28.71
N LEU A 95 25.47 -0.16 -28.35
CA LEU A 95 26.91 -0.40 -28.41
C LEU A 95 27.36 -0.69 -29.86
N GLU A 96 26.57 -1.49 -30.56
CA GLU A 96 26.71 -1.83 -31.97
C GLU A 96 25.33 -2.24 -32.50
N PRO A 97 25.11 -2.29 -33.83
CA PRO A 97 23.84 -2.75 -34.38
C PRO A 97 23.43 -4.10 -33.81
N GLY A 98 22.23 -4.18 -33.22
CA GLY A 98 21.73 -5.40 -32.58
C GLY A 98 22.18 -5.65 -31.14
N THR A 99 23.02 -4.79 -30.56
CA THR A 99 23.45 -4.89 -29.16
C THR A 99 23.07 -3.62 -28.41
N TYR A 100 22.07 -3.74 -27.52
CA TYR A 100 21.56 -2.65 -26.70
C TYR A 100 22.08 -2.80 -25.27
N VAL A 101 22.57 -1.72 -24.69
CA VAL A 101 23.09 -1.71 -23.32
C VAL A 101 22.26 -0.77 -22.47
N VAL A 102 21.78 -1.30 -21.35
CA VAL A 102 21.10 -0.52 -20.30
C VAL A 102 22.02 -0.46 -19.11
N SER A 103 22.43 0.74 -18.73
CA SER A 103 23.39 0.97 -17.66
C SER A 103 22.80 1.84 -16.55
N ASN A 104 23.18 1.57 -15.31
CA ASN A 104 22.81 2.41 -14.17
C ASN A 104 23.88 3.51 -14.00
N SER A 105 23.56 4.73 -14.43
CA SER A 105 24.42 5.90 -14.29
C SER A 105 24.29 6.60 -12.93
N GLY A 106 23.23 6.26 -12.18
CA GLY A 106 22.99 6.76 -10.82
C GLY A 106 23.95 6.18 -9.78
N ARG A 107 24.02 6.82 -8.60
CA ARG A 107 24.93 6.41 -7.50
C ARG A 107 24.47 5.16 -6.75
N ASP A 108 23.16 4.89 -6.75
CA ASP A 108 22.57 3.83 -5.93
C ASP A 108 22.42 2.52 -6.70
N THR A 109 22.42 1.42 -5.97
CA THR A 109 22.20 0.08 -6.52
C THR A 109 20.71 -0.17 -6.78
N ALA A 110 20.38 -0.61 -7.99
CA ALA A 110 19.04 -1.07 -8.34
C ALA A 110 18.91 -2.58 -8.07
N THR A 111 17.84 -3.01 -7.40
CA THR A 111 17.55 -4.42 -7.12
C THR A 111 16.32 -4.91 -7.87
N GLN A 112 16.23 -6.22 -8.11
CA GLN A 112 15.11 -6.85 -8.84
C GLN A 112 14.81 -6.14 -10.15
N VAL A 113 15.87 -5.88 -10.93
CA VAL A 113 15.79 -5.11 -12.17
C VAL A 113 15.20 -5.98 -13.25
N ARG A 114 14.17 -5.47 -13.91
CA ARG A 114 13.54 -6.06 -15.08
C ARG A 114 13.54 -5.05 -16.20
N VAL A 115 14.30 -5.35 -17.24
CA VAL A 115 14.43 -4.54 -18.44
C VAL A 115 13.59 -5.16 -19.54
N LEU A 116 12.71 -4.37 -20.13
CA LEU A 116 11.91 -4.72 -21.30
C LEU A 116 12.16 -3.66 -22.37
N VAL A 117 12.90 -4.03 -23.41
CA VAL A 117 13.21 -3.13 -24.52
C VAL A 117 12.52 -3.64 -25.76
N THR A 118 11.81 -2.76 -26.46
CA THR A 118 11.14 -3.07 -27.72
C THR A 118 11.73 -2.20 -28.82
N VAL A 119 12.23 -2.85 -29.87
CA VAL A 119 12.79 -2.22 -31.07
C VAL A 119 11.92 -2.66 -32.23
N ASP A 120 11.14 -1.74 -32.78
CA ASP A 120 10.08 -2.01 -33.75
C ASP A 120 9.09 -3.08 -33.23
N ASP A 121 9.13 -4.29 -33.81
CA ASP A 121 8.30 -5.45 -33.43
C ASP A 121 9.08 -6.52 -32.64
N GLU A 122 10.34 -6.26 -32.26
CA GLU A 122 11.18 -7.17 -31.48
C GLU A 122 11.25 -6.71 -30.03
N THR A 123 10.69 -7.50 -29.12
CA THR A 123 10.77 -7.25 -27.67
C THR A 123 11.71 -8.24 -27.00
N VAL A 124 12.70 -7.73 -26.27
CA VAL A 124 13.64 -8.53 -25.48
C VAL A 124 13.48 -8.17 -24.01
N THR A 125 13.48 -9.19 -23.16
CA THR A 125 13.42 -9.02 -21.70
C THR A 125 14.70 -9.54 -21.08
N ALA A 126 15.25 -8.79 -20.13
CA ALA A 126 16.34 -9.21 -19.27
C ALA A 126 15.98 -8.97 -17.80
N GLU A 127 16.46 -9.82 -16.92
CA GLU A 127 16.28 -9.70 -15.47
C GLU A 127 17.63 -9.80 -14.77
N ALA A 128 17.85 -8.95 -13.78
CA ALA A 128 19.03 -8.96 -12.93
C ALA A 128 18.61 -8.83 -11.47
N ALA A 129 19.21 -9.63 -10.60
CA ALA A 129 18.95 -9.54 -9.15
C ALA A 129 19.39 -8.17 -8.60
N GLU A 130 20.49 -7.64 -9.14
CA GLU A 130 21.11 -6.39 -8.71
C GLU A 130 21.89 -5.78 -9.88
N VAL A 131 21.83 -4.45 -10.00
CA VAL A 131 22.65 -3.64 -10.91
C VAL A 131 23.21 -2.48 -10.11
N GLY A 132 24.48 -2.60 -9.72
CA GLY A 132 25.18 -1.54 -8.98
C GLY A 132 25.46 -0.31 -9.83
N HIS A 133 26.14 0.68 -9.24
CA HIS A 133 26.66 1.84 -9.95
C HIS A 133 27.56 1.42 -11.12
N LEU A 134 27.31 1.95 -12.32
CA LEU A 134 27.97 1.57 -13.58
C LEU A 134 27.79 0.09 -13.97
N GLY A 135 26.82 -0.59 -13.36
CA GLY A 135 26.41 -1.93 -13.79
C GLY A 135 25.65 -1.86 -15.11
N GLU A 136 25.80 -2.88 -15.94
CA GLU A 136 25.23 -2.94 -17.28
C GLU A 136 24.42 -4.23 -17.48
N ILE A 137 23.34 -4.11 -18.24
CA ILE A 137 22.55 -5.21 -18.77
C ILE A 137 22.62 -5.13 -20.29
N VAL A 138 23.12 -6.19 -20.92
CA VAL A 138 23.24 -6.29 -22.38
C VAL A 138 22.07 -7.08 -22.94
N LEU A 139 21.38 -6.51 -23.93
CA LEU A 139 20.27 -7.12 -24.65
C LEU A 139 20.64 -7.29 -26.13
N MET A 140 20.28 -8.43 -26.70
CA MET A 140 20.59 -8.76 -28.10
C MET A 140 19.32 -8.77 -28.95
N PHE A 141 19.36 -8.03 -30.06
CA PHE A 141 18.26 -7.84 -31.01
C PHE A 141 18.64 -8.40 -32.39
N PRO A 142 18.56 -9.73 -32.59
CA PRO A 142 18.96 -10.35 -33.84
C PRO A 142 18.10 -9.92 -35.05
N ARG A 143 16.81 -9.59 -34.87
CA ARG A 143 15.99 -9.09 -35.98
C ARG A 143 16.39 -7.66 -36.35
N ALA A 144 16.60 -6.79 -35.37
CA ALA A 144 17.12 -5.44 -35.62
C ALA A 144 18.48 -5.47 -36.34
N LEU A 145 19.39 -6.37 -35.93
CA LEU A 145 20.67 -6.56 -36.63
C LEU A 145 20.49 -6.98 -38.09
N THR A 146 19.54 -7.88 -38.36
CA THR A 146 19.26 -8.35 -39.72
C THR A 146 18.69 -7.22 -40.58
N ALA A 147 17.71 -6.47 -40.05
CA ALA A 147 17.14 -5.31 -40.72
C ALA A 147 18.22 -4.25 -41.05
N TRP A 148 19.07 -3.92 -40.08
CA TRP A 148 20.18 -2.98 -40.29
C TRP A 148 21.14 -3.42 -41.40
N ARG A 149 21.47 -4.72 -41.47
CA ARG A 149 22.34 -5.26 -42.53
C ARG A 149 21.70 -5.16 -43.91
N GLU A 150 20.39 -5.39 -44.01
CA GLU A 150 19.64 -5.25 -45.27
C GLU A 150 19.61 -3.80 -45.74
N GLU A 151 19.34 -2.86 -44.84
CA GLU A 151 19.35 -1.42 -45.11
C GLU A 151 20.74 -0.92 -45.53
N GLU A 152 21.80 -1.35 -44.84
CA GLU A 152 23.17 -0.99 -45.19
C GLU A 152 23.58 -1.55 -46.56
N ALA A 153 23.19 -2.79 -46.88
CA ALA A 153 23.43 -3.38 -48.19
C ALA A 153 22.71 -2.61 -49.32
N GLU A 154 21.46 -2.19 -49.09
CA GLU A 154 20.70 -1.36 -50.03
C GLU A 154 21.33 0.03 -50.20
N ARG A 155 21.80 0.66 -49.10
CA ARG A 155 22.50 1.94 -49.10
C ARG A 155 23.78 1.88 -49.94
N LEU A 156 24.58 0.84 -49.74
CA LEU A 156 25.80 0.61 -50.52
C LEU A 156 25.51 0.35 -52.00
N ALA A 157 24.48 -0.47 -52.30
CA ALA A 157 24.08 -0.74 -53.68
C ALA A 157 23.60 0.54 -54.39
N SER A 158 22.84 1.39 -53.70
CA SER A 158 22.34 2.67 -54.22
C SER A 158 23.48 3.66 -54.49
N ALA A 159 24.46 3.74 -53.58
CA ALA A 159 25.66 4.56 -53.76
C ALA A 159 26.50 4.12 -54.97
N GLN A 160 26.59 2.81 -55.23
CA GLN A 160 27.28 2.26 -56.40
C GLN A 160 26.54 2.57 -57.71
N ARG A 161 25.20 2.43 -57.73
CA ARG A 161 24.39 2.78 -58.92
C ARG A 161 24.49 4.27 -59.26
N GLY A 162 24.52 5.14 -58.25
CA GLY A 162 24.66 6.59 -58.43
C GLY A 162 25.98 7.02 -59.09
N ARG A 163 27.05 6.22 -58.98
CA ARG A 163 28.36 6.53 -59.59
C ARG A 163 28.49 6.09 -61.05
N SER A 164 27.71 5.10 -61.48
CA SER A 164 27.86 4.46 -62.80
C SER A 164 26.90 5.00 -63.86
N GLY A 165 25.96 5.87 -63.49
CA GLY A 165 25.05 6.51 -64.44
C GLY A 165 25.75 7.61 -65.25
N PRO A 166 25.53 7.72 -66.57
CA PRO A 166 25.99 8.87 -67.34
C PRO A 166 25.45 10.14 -66.69
N ARG A 167 26.31 11.17 -66.56
CA ARG A 167 25.98 12.53 -66.08
C ARG A 167 24.94 13.18 -67.01
N MET A 168 23.70 12.69 -67.01
CA MET A 168 22.59 13.39 -67.62
C MET A 168 22.11 14.42 -66.61
N THR A 169 22.37 15.68 -66.93
CA THR A 169 21.91 16.90 -66.27
C THR A 169 20.40 17.05 -66.39
N ALA A 170 19.64 16.10 -65.85
CA ALA A 170 18.23 16.30 -65.56
C ALA A 170 18.11 16.79 -64.11
N PRO A 171 17.36 17.86 -63.82
CA PRO A 171 16.98 18.22 -62.45
C PRO A 171 15.99 17.17 -61.95
N LEU A 172 16.53 16.01 -61.58
CA LEU A 172 15.79 15.01 -60.83
C LEU A 172 15.51 15.65 -59.48
N MET A 173 14.24 15.98 -59.25
CA MET A 173 13.73 16.16 -57.90
C MET A 173 14.16 14.91 -57.14
N ASN A 174 15.16 15.13 -56.29
CA ASN A 174 15.81 14.14 -55.47
C ASN A 174 14.80 13.73 -54.41
N LEU A 175 13.80 12.94 -54.81
CA LEU A 175 13.06 12.07 -53.93
C LEU A 175 14.02 10.94 -53.58
N SER A 176 15.09 11.30 -52.86
CA SER A 176 15.83 10.35 -52.04
C SER A 176 14.77 9.56 -51.28
N PRO A 177 14.83 8.23 -51.25
CA PRO A 177 13.93 7.46 -50.42
C PRO A 177 13.98 8.07 -49.02
N LEU A 178 12.84 8.59 -48.59
CA LEU A 178 12.50 9.09 -47.26
C LEU A 178 12.54 7.95 -46.22
N PHE A 179 13.49 7.02 -46.34
CA PHE A 179 13.48 5.73 -45.65
C PHE A 179 14.85 5.48 -45.02
N GLY A 180 15.22 6.31 -44.04
CA GLY A 180 15.65 5.69 -42.79
C GLY A 180 14.36 5.30 -42.11
N ASN A 181 14.10 4.01 -41.93
CA ASN A 181 12.90 3.60 -41.21
C ASN A 181 12.90 4.35 -39.87
N ASP A 182 11.76 4.95 -39.52
CA ASP A 182 11.55 5.52 -38.18
C ASP A 182 11.51 4.34 -37.21
N HIS A 183 12.69 3.85 -36.84
CA HIS A 183 12.82 2.76 -35.89
C HIS A 183 12.39 3.29 -34.53
N GLN A 184 11.38 2.64 -33.96
CA GLN A 184 10.84 3.02 -32.66
C GLN A 184 11.48 2.16 -31.59
N ILE A 185 12.05 2.84 -30.59
CA ILE A 185 12.61 2.18 -29.42
C ILE A 185 11.78 2.58 -28.22
N ARG A 186 11.37 1.58 -27.46
CA ARG A 186 10.72 1.76 -26.17
C ARG A 186 11.48 1.01 -25.10
N ASP A 187 11.97 1.75 -24.12
CA ASP A 187 12.70 1.23 -22.98
C ASP A 187 11.80 1.26 -21.77
N ARG A 188 11.55 0.09 -21.19
CA ARG A 188 10.77 -0.02 -19.96
C ARG A 188 11.57 -0.78 -18.91
N ILE A 189 12.06 -0.06 -17.91
CA ILE A 189 12.91 -0.59 -16.85
C ILE A 189 12.15 -0.48 -15.53
N LEU A 190 11.91 -1.63 -14.91
CA LEU A 190 11.34 -1.72 -13.56
C LEU A 190 12.45 -2.14 -12.60
N TRP A 191 12.55 -1.46 -11.46
CA TRP A 191 13.47 -1.84 -10.41
C TRP A 191 12.89 -1.54 -9.04
N THR A 192 13.56 -2.06 -8.02
CA THR A 192 13.24 -1.81 -6.61
C THR A 192 14.49 -1.28 -5.91
N THR A 193 14.33 -0.30 -5.03
CA THR A 193 15.46 0.20 -4.20
C THR A 193 15.60 -0.64 -2.92
N GLU A 194 16.62 -0.38 -2.11
CA GLU A 194 16.87 -1.16 -0.89
C GLU A 194 15.66 -1.24 0.06
N LEU A 195 14.84 -0.17 0.15
CA LEU A 195 13.64 -0.18 1.01
C LEU A 195 12.39 -0.80 0.38
N GLY A 196 12.51 -1.38 -0.81
CA GLY A 196 11.44 -2.14 -1.44
C GLY A 196 10.44 -1.31 -2.25
N THR A 197 10.75 -0.04 -2.57
CA THR A 197 9.85 0.81 -3.37
C THR A 197 10.08 0.53 -4.86
N PRO A 198 9.07 0.03 -5.60
CA PRO A 198 9.21 -0.18 -7.03
C PRO A 198 9.22 1.16 -7.78
N ARG A 199 10.08 1.26 -8.78
CA ARG A 199 10.27 2.41 -9.66
C ARG A 199 10.18 1.96 -11.11
N LEU A 200 9.86 2.93 -11.98
CA LEU A 200 9.66 2.72 -13.41
C LEU A 200 10.33 3.84 -14.19
N HIS A 201 11.12 3.45 -15.17
CA HIS A 201 11.63 4.28 -16.25
C HIS A 201 10.95 3.76 -17.53
N ASP A 202 10.24 4.64 -18.23
CA ASP A 202 9.53 4.34 -19.47
C ASP A 202 9.82 5.47 -20.44
N GLU A 203 10.74 5.22 -21.37
CA GLU A 203 11.17 6.18 -22.38
C GLU A 203 10.85 5.67 -23.78
N HIS A 204 10.48 6.59 -24.66
CA HIS A 204 10.18 6.34 -26.05
C HIS A 204 11.10 7.21 -26.89
N ALA A 205 12.00 6.58 -27.63
CA ALA A 205 12.94 7.26 -28.51
C ALA A 205 12.68 6.87 -29.97
N ASN A 206 12.89 7.82 -30.88
CA ASN A 206 13.08 7.50 -32.30
C ASN A 206 14.58 7.36 -32.53
N LEU A 207 15.02 6.31 -33.23
CA LEU A 207 16.44 6.09 -33.50
C LEU A 207 17.12 7.31 -34.15
N GLN A 208 16.39 8.12 -34.92
CA GLN A 208 16.91 9.35 -35.53
C GLN A 208 17.35 10.42 -34.51
N SER A 209 16.80 10.42 -33.29
CA SER A 209 17.21 11.37 -32.25
C SER A 209 18.46 10.95 -31.48
N LEU A 210 19.01 9.76 -31.78
CA LEU A 210 20.16 9.18 -31.08
C LEU A 210 21.48 9.33 -31.87
N GLU A 211 21.52 10.14 -32.94
CA GLU A 211 22.80 10.51 -33.57
C GLU A 211 23.62 11.39 -32.60
N PRO A 212 24.88 11.02 -32.27
CA PRO A 212 25.74 11.74 -31.33
C PRO A 212 26.25 13.10 -31.85
#